data_AF-A0A952D3R1-F1
#
_entry.id   AF-A0A952D3R1-F1
#
_cell.length_a   1.000
_cell.length_b   1.000
_cell.length_c   1.000
_cell.angle_alpha   90.00
_cell.angle_beta   90.00
_cell.angle_gamma   90.00
#
_symmetry.space_group_name_H-M   'P 1'
#
loop_
_entity.id
_entity.type
_entity.pdbx_description
1 polymer ?
#
loop_
_entity_poly.entity_id
_entity_poly.type
_entity_poly.pdbx_seq_one_letter_code
_entity_poly.pdbx_strand_id
1 'polypeptide(L)'
;ETGRQVLTETVGLDNNNRVRLQWEGRGKFEAYLKHGTFLTRKVKFDLTERNESTLVFDLHNGDANGDDSINLADFFIVRRNFGSSQGQAAFDPRGDLNKDGRVDVKDFIILRRHFGKQGDR
;
A
#
# COMPACT_ATOMS: atom_id res chain seq x y z
N GLU A 1 22.14 0.48 -6.65
CA GLU A 1 21.96 -0.88 -7.18
C GLU A 1 20.88 -1.55 -6.35
N THR A 2 19.71 -1.78 -6.94
CA THR A 2 18.68 -2.60 -6.29
C THR A 2 19.22 -4.02 -6.20
N GLY A 3 19.18 -4.61 -4.99
CA GLY A 3 19.60 -6.00 -4.80
C GLY A 3 18.80 -6.94 -5.72
N ARG A 4 19.36 -8.11 -6.03
CA ARG A 4 18.64 -9.14 -6.80
C ARG A 4 17.34 -9.48 -6.08
N GLN A 5 16.20 -9.38 -6.77
CA GLN A 5 14.92 -9.87 -6.26
C GLN A 5 15.03 -11.38 -6.03
N VAL A 6 14.79 -11.80 -4.79
CA VAL A 6 14.92 -13.20 -4.38
C VAL A 6 13.57 -13.89 -4.16
N LEU A 7 12.51 -13.14 -3.85
CA LEU A 7 11.16 -13.64 -3.61
C LEU A 7 10.12 -12.57 -3.93
N THR A 8 8.96 -12.97 -4.46
CA THR A 8 7.76 -12.13 -4.56
C THR A 8 6.53 -12.99 -4.41
N GLU A 9 5.65 -12.61 -3.49
CA GLU A 9 4.41 -13.32 -3.24
C GLU A 9 3.26 -12.32 -3.05
N THR A 10 2.06 -12.71 -3.50
CA THR A 10 0.81 -12.03 -3.14
C THR A 10 0.11 -12.87 -2.09
N VAL A 11 -0.18 -12.26 -0.95
CA VAL A 11 -0.63 -12.96 0.25
C VAL A 11 -1.81 -12.24 0.89
N GLY A 12 -2.74 -13.01 1.44
CA GLY A 12 -3.81 -12.50 2.30
C GLY A 12 -3.33 -12.35 3.74
N LEU A 13 -3.99 -11.47 4.50
CA LEU A 13 -3.81 -11.42 5.95
C LEU A 13 -4.47 -12.63 6.60
N ASP A 14 -3.84 -13.19 7.64
CA ASP A 14 -4.46 -14.17 8.52
C ASP A 14 -5.49 -13.51 9.47
N ASN A 15 -6.20 -14.33 10.27
CA ASN A 15 -7.22 -13.85 11.23
C ASN A 15 -6.67 -12.89 12.31
N ASN A 16 -5.36 -12.73 12.41
CA ASN A 16 -4.68 -11.83 13.32
C ASN A 16 -4.02 -10.64 12.60
N ASN A 17 -4.41 -10.37 11.35
CA ASN A 17 -3.85 -9.33 10.49
C ASN A 17 -2.34 -9.48 10.23
N ARG A 18 -1.84 -10.73 10.16
CA ARG A 18 -0.43 -11.02 9.89
C ARG A 18 -0.25 -11.77 8.58
N VAL A 19 0.95 -11.67 8.04
CA VAL A 19 1.45 -12.44 6.90
C VAL A 19 2.69 -13.17 7.38
N ARG A 20 2.83 -14.44 6.99
CA ARG A 20 4.06 -15.21 7.19
C ARG A 20 4.58 -15.67 5.84
N LEU A 21 5.83 -15.31 5.55
CA LEU A 21 6.57 -15.79 4.39
C LEU A 21 7.67 -16.72 4.88
N GLN A 22 7.85 -17.84 4.19
CA GLN A 22 8.94 -18.78 4.48
C GLN A 22 10.08 -18.55 3.48
N TRP A 23 11.30 -18.48 4.00
CA TRP A 23 12.49 -18.19 3.21
C TRP A 23 13.72 -18.80 3.88
N GLU A 24 14.61 -19.40 3.10
CA GLU A 24 15.80 -20.09 3.62
C GLU A 24 17.09 -19.26 3.53
N GLY A 25 17.07 -18.15 2.79
CA GLY A 25 18.27 -17.34 2.58
C GLY A 25 18.70 -16.59 3.85
N ARG A 26 20.01 -16.57 4.07
CA ARG A 26 20.69 -15.86 5.17
C ARG A 26 21.32 -14.56 4.67
N GLY A 27 21.35 -13.54 5.52
CA GLY A 27 21.97 -12.26 5.21
C GLY A 27 21.06 -11.06 5.48
N LYS A 28 21.46 -9.92 4.92
CA LYS A 28 20.71 -8.65 4.98
C LYS A 28 19.82 -8.53 3.75
N PHE A 29 18.57 -8.18 3.98
CA PHE A 29 17.54 -8.12 2.94
C PHE A 29 16.73 -6.83 3.06
N GLU A 30 16.01 -6.53 1.98
CA GLU A 30 15.00 -5.49 1.92
C GLU A 30 13.68 -6.16 1.53
N ALA A 31 12.62 -5.88 2.28
CA ALA A 31 11.26 -6.29 1.94
C ALA A 31 10.49 -5.06 1.45
N TYR A 32 9.76 -5.23 0.36
CA TYR A 32 8.88 -4.22 -0.23
C TYR A 32 7.44 -4.72 -0.11
N LEU A 33 6.53 -3.86 0.37
CA LEU A 33 5.11 -4.17 0.46
C LEU A 33 4.30 -3.13 -0.30
N LYS A 34 3.43 -3.60 -1.21
CA LYS A 34 2.47 -2.79 -1.98
C LYS A 34 1.10 -3.43 -1.86
N HIS A 35 0.07 -2.62 -1.60
CA HIS A 35 -1.32 -3.07 -1.56
C HIS A 35 -2.26 -1.96 -2.05
N GLY A 36 -3.08 -2.24 -3.06
CA GLY A 36 -4.13 -1.33 -3.53
C GLY A 36 -3.63 0.10 -3.75
N THR A 37 -4.31 1.06 -3.10
CA THR A 37 -4.03 2.50 -3.19
C THR A 37 -2.99 3.00 -2.19
N PHE A 38 -2.22 2.09 -1.57
CA PHE A 38 -1.14 2.46 -0.67
C PHE A 38 0.18 2.54 -1.43
N LEU A 39 1.04 3.48 -1.04
CA LEU A 39 2.42 3.57 -1.52
C LEU A 39 3.23 2.31 -1.16
N THR A 40 4.18 1.94 -2.01
CA THR A 40 5.17 0.92 -1.71
C THR A 40 5.96 1.34 -0.47
N ARG A 41 6.15 0.43 0.48
CA ARG A 41 6.99 0.66 1.66
C ARG A 41 8.08 -0.38 1.77
N LYS A 42 9.27 0.07 2.15
CA LYS A 42 10.47 -0.74 2.30
C LYS A 42 10.87 -0.88 3.76
N VAL A 43 11.20 -2.10 4.16
CA VAL A 43 11.78 -2.40 5.47
C VAL A 43 13.03 -3.25 5.27
N LYS A 44 14.13 -2.87 5.92
CA LYS A 44 15.38 -3.64 5.95
C LYS A 44 15.35 -4.62 7.12
N PHE A 45 15.88 -5.82 6.92
CA PHE A 45 16.00 -6.82 7.98
C PHE A 45 17.23 -7.71 7.79
N ASP A 46 17.62 -8.41 8.85
CA ASP A 46 18.84 -9.21 8.89
C ASP A 46 18.54 -10.61 9.48
N LEU A 47 18.77 -11.64 8.66
CA LEU A 47 18.64 -13.05 9.02
C LEU A 47 20.01 -13.76 9.08
N THR A 48 21.12 -13.01 9.13
CA THR A 48 22.48 -13.60 9.20
C THR A 48 22.63 -14.54 10.39
N GLU A 49 22.12 -14.14 11.56
CA GLU A 49 22.23 -14.90 12.82
C GLU A 49 20.87 -15.30 13.40
N ARG A 50 19.77 -15.10 12.65
CA ARG A 50 18.39 -15.33 13.13
C ARG A 50 17.60 -16.13 12.10
N ASN A 51 16.65 -16.92 12.58
CA ASN A 51 15.78 -17.74 11.72
C ASN A 51 14.50 -17.02 11.30
N GLU A 52 14.13 -15.94 11.99
CA GLU A 52 12.91 -15.17 11.72
C GLU A 52 13.11 -13.70 12.06
N SER A 53 12.27 -12.86 11.45
CA SER A 53 12.15 -11.44 11.76
C SER A 53 10.69 -11.02 11.61
N THR A 54 10.20 -10.17 12.51
CA THR A 54 8.89 -9.52 12.38
C THR A 54 9.09 -8.15 11.75
N LEU A 55 8.43 -7.90 10.62
CA LEU A 55 8.48 -6.62 9.92
C LEU A 55 7.18 -5.85 10.18
N VAL A 56 7.31 -4.55 10.42
CA VAL A 56 6.17 -3.63 10.59
C VAL A 56 6.22 -2.62 9.45
N PHE A 57 5.14 -2.55 8.67
CA PHE A 57 5.01 -1.60 7.57
C PHE A 57 4.02 -0.50 7.96
N ASP A 58 4.49 0.76 8.01
CA ASP A 58 3.62 1.93 8.08
C ASP A 58 3.24 2.35 6.65
N LEU A 59 2.06 1.90 6.21
CA LEU A 59 1.56 2.12 4.86
C LEU A 59 0.88 3.48 4.74
N HIS A 60 1.14 4.17 3.64
CA HIS A 60 0.55 5.47 3.34
C HIS A 60 -0.45 5.32 2.19
N ASN A 61 -1.72 5.58 2.48
CA ASN A 61 -2.80 5.47 1.50
C ASN A 61 -2.97 6.79 0.73
N GLY A 62 -3.45 6.70 -0.51
CA GLY A 62 -3.79 7.85 -1.35
C GLY A 62 -3.25 7.79 -2.77
N ASP A 63 -2.52 6.74 -3.15
CA ASP A 63 -2.02 6.48 -4.51
C ASP A 63 -3.12 5.76 -5.29
N ALA A 64 -4.15 6.52 -5.66
CA ALA A 64 -5.34 6.02 -6.32
C ALA A 64 -5.07 5.60 -7.77
N ASN A 65 -4.07 6.19 -8.44
CA ASN A 65 -3.73 5.83 -9.82
C ASN A 65 -2.69 4.68 -9.90
N GLY A 66 -1.99 4.36 -8.80
CA GLY A 66 -1.01 3.29 -8.70
C GLY A 66 0.37 3.64 -9.26
N ASP A 67 0.70 4.93 -9.41
CA ASP A 67 1.99 5.42 -9.92
C ASP A 67 3.09 5.51 -8.84
N ASP A 68 2.76 5.10 -7.62
CA ASP A 68 3.61 5.13 -6.44
C ASP A 68 3.99 6.54 -5.96
N SER A 69 3.13 7.52 -6.25
CA SER A 69 3.18 8.89 -5.75
C SER A 69 1.79 9.38 -5.39
N ILE A 70 1.64 10.11 -4.29
CA ILE A 70 0.35 10.72 -3.91
C ILE A 70 0.36 12.17 -4.36
N ASN A 71 -0.33 12.46 -5.46
CA ASN A 71 -0.27 13.76 -6.11
C ASN A 71 -1.65 14.19 -6.68
N LEU A 72 -1.63 15.19 -7.57
CA LEU A 72 -2.85 15.77 -8.13
C LEU A 72 -3.63 14.77 -9.02
N ALA A 73 -2.94 13.80 -9.63
CA ALA A 73 -3.59 12.74 -10.40
C ALA A 73 -4.52 11.90 -9.53
N ASP A 74 -4.11 11.54 -8.31
CA ASP A 74 -4.94 10.81 -7.35
C ASP A 74 -6.11 11.67 -6.86
N PHE A 75 -5.85 12.94 -6.61
CA PHE A 75 -6.89 13.89 -6.22
C PHE A 75 -8.02 13.93 -7.26
N PHE A 76 -7.70 13.93 -8.56
CA PHE A 76 -8.72 13.93 -9.62
C PHE A 76 -9.54 12.64 -9.65
N ILE A 77 -8.96 11.49 -9.27
CA ILE A 77 -9.72 10.24 -9.13
C ILE A 77 -10.75 10.37 -8.00
N VAL A 78 -10.32 10.78 -6.79
CA VAL A 78 -11.25 10.97 -5.66
C VAL A 78 -12.31 12.03 -6.01
N ARG A 79 -11.90 13.16 -6.60
CA ARG A 79 -12.80 14.26 -6.95
C ARG A 79 -13.86 13.91 -7.98
N ARG A 80 -13.51 13.10 -8.98
CA ARG A 80 -14.44 12.65 -10.03
C ARG A 80 -15.52 11.72 -9.46
N ASN A 81 -15.19 10.98 -8.40
CA ASN A 81 -16.07 9.99 -7.78
C ASN A 81 -16.84 10.53 -6.57
N PHE A 82 -16.54 11.74 -6.10
CA PHE A 82 -17.15 12.32 -4.91
C PHE A 82 -18.69 12.29 -4.95
N GLY A 83 -19.29 11.77 -3.88
CA GLY A 83 -20.73 11.58 -3.72
C GLY A 83 -21.27 10.28 -4.30
N SER A 84 -20.46 9.49 -5.00
CA SER A 84 -20.84 8.16 -5.47
C SER A 84 -20.77 7.11 -4.35
N SER A 85 -21.49 6.01 -4.54
CA SER A 85 -21.49 4.85 -3.63
C SER A 85 -21.45 3.54 -4.40
N GLN A 86 -20.95 2.49 -3.75
CA GLN A 86 -20.87 1.15 -4.35
C GLN A 86 -22.20 0.73 -4.97
N GLY A 87 -22.14 0.21 -6.20
CA GLY A 87 -23.32 -0.17 -7.00
C GLY A 87 -23.83 0.92 -7.94
N GLN A 88 -23.37 2.17 -7.80
CA GLN A 88 -23.67 3.22 -8.77
C GLN A 88 -22.70 3.18 -9.95
N ALA A 89 -23.18 3.49 -11.17
CA ALA A 89 -22.35 3.50 -12.38
C ALA A 89 -21.19 4.51 -12.31
N ALA A 90 -21.34 5.56 -11.51
CA ALA A 90 -20.32 6.58 -11.31
C ALA A 90 -19.28 6.22 -10.24
N PHE A 91 -19.39 5.06 -9.58
CA PHE A 91 -18.48 4.63 -8.52
C PHE A 91 -17.25 3.93 -9.07
N ASP A 92 -16.09 4.52 -8.85
CA ASP A 92 -14.77 3.89 -9.01
C ASP A 92 -14.20 3.55 -7.62
N PRO A 93 -13.94 2.27 -7.33
CA PRO A 93 -13.36 1.83 -6.06
C PRO A 93 -12.02 2.49 -5.70
N ARG A 94 -11.29 3.04 -6.68
CA ARG A 94 -10.03 3.76 -6.42
C ARG A 94 -10.24 5.11 -5.72
N GLY A 95 -11.45 5.67 -5.79
CA GLY A 95 -11.80 6.89 -5.08
C GLY A 95 -12.19 6.65 -3.61
N ASP A 96 -12.62 5.43 -3.27
CA ASP A 96 -13.02 5.01 -1.93
C ASP A 96 -11.80 4.45 -1.18
N LEU A 97 -10.99 5.37 -0.66
CA LEU A 97 -9.69 5.07 -0.04
C LEU A 97 -9.85 4.38 1.31
N ASN A 98 -10.93 4.66 2.05
CA ASN A 98 -11.21 4.01 3.32
C ASN A 98 -11.99 2.69 3.17
N LYS A 99 -12.48 2.37 1.97
CA LYS A 99 -13.28 1.19 1.62
C LYS A 99 -14.59 1.09 2.41
N ASP A 100 -15.22 2.23 2.72
CA ASP A 100 -16.51 2.27 3.42
C ASP A 100 -17.72 2.20 2.49
N GLY A 101 -17.48 2.08 1.18
CA GLY A 101 -18.48 1.94 0.14
C GLY A 101 -18.99 3.29 -0.40
N ARG A 102 -18.40 4.41 0.01
CA ARG A 102 -18.74 5.77 -0.45
C ARG A 102 -17.47 6.58 -0.69
N VAL A 103 -17.51 7.45 -1.69
CA VAL A 103 -16.45 8.44 -1.90
C VAL A 103 -16.90 9.78 -1.32
N ASP A 104 -16.33 10.15 -0.18
CA ASP A 104 -16.70 11.37 0.55
C ASP A 104 -15.49 12.16 1.10
N VAL A 105 -15.74 13.03 2.07
CA VAL A 105 -14.71 13.90 2.66
C VAL A 105 -13.64 13.09 3.41
N LYS A 106 -13.96 11.90 3.92
CA LYS A 106 -13.00 11.03 4.61
C LYS A 106 -11.90 10.56 3.68
N ASP A 107 -12.22 10.26 2.42
CA ASP A 107 -11.22 9.88 1.41
C ASP A 107 -10.28 11.05 1.11
N PHE A 108 -10.83 12.25 0.97
CA PHE A 108 -10.00 13.45 0.84
C PHE A 108 -9.10 13.69 2.05
N ILE A 109 -9.55 13.40 3.27
CA ILE A 109 -8.71 13.50 4.48
C ILE A 109 -7.54 12.51 4.42
N ILE A 110 -7.77 11.28 3.96
CA ILE A 110 -6.71 10.27 3.75
C ILE A 110 -5.70 10.77 2.74
N LEU A 111 -6.16 11.18 1.55
CA LEU A 111 -5.31 11.68 0.49
C LEU A 111 -4.49 12.89 0.95
N ARG A 112 -5.13 13.86 1.60
CA ARG A 112 -4.46 15.07 2.13
C ARG A 112 -3.37 14.74 3.16
N ARG A 113 -3.58 13.75 4.03
CA ARG A 113 -2.62 13.36 5.07
C ARG A 113 -1.27 12.93 4.48
N HIS A 114 -1.27 12.42 3.25
CA HIS A 114 -0.09 11.86 2.60
C HIS A 114 0.26 12.54 1.27
N PHE A 115 -0.35 13.68 0.96
CA PHE A 115 -0.11 14.41 -0.29
C PHE A 115 1.37 14.79 -0.45
N GLY A 116 1.91 14.59 -1.65
CA GLY A 116 3.32 14.81 -2.00
C GLY A 116 4.27 13.68 -1.61
N LYS A 117 3.81 12.63 -0.92
CA LYS A 117 4.64 11.46 -0.60
C LYS A 117 4.83 10.55 -1.82
N GLN A 118 5.94 9.81 -1.81
CA GLN A 118 6.31 8.82 -2.82
C GLN A 118 6.60 7.48 -2.13
N GLY A 119 6.38 6.39 -2.85
CA GLY A 119 6.71 5.05 -2.39
C GLY A 119 8.23 4.81 -2.36
N ASP A 120 8.63 3.86 -1.54
CA ASP A 120 10.02 3.45 -1.43
C ASP A 120 10.36 2.58 -2.66
N ARG A 121 11.20 3.12 -3.55
CA ARG A 121 11.80 2.39 -4.68
C ARG A 121 13.02 1.58 -4.28
#